data_AF-A0A1Q9DFD7-F1
#
_entry.id   AF-A0A1Q9DFD7-F1
#
_cell.length_a   1.000
_cell.length_b   1.000
_cell.length_c   1.000
_cell.angle_alpha   90.00
_cell.angle_beta   90.00
_cell.angle_gamma   90.00
#
_symmetry.space_group_name_H-M   'P 1'
#
loop_
_entity.id
_entity.type
_entity.pdbx_description
1 polymer ?
#
loop_
_entity_poly.entity_id
_entity_poly.type
_entity_poly.pdbx_seq_one_letter_code
_entity_poly.pdbx_strand_id
1 'polypeptide(L)'
;MHDAERRVPLSELASLAMEAKEFNNFVRPNVELVACIVHGHSVVLAVSEQWVCKDSSAIADILFHSLGRLTENGVDLRHSEIICQADNTSRESKNTAVISLLAALVAARKVGRAEARFLQSGHSHEDVDGFFGHVTRMLEEHNELHLPGDLPQICKRSWISPTWRP
;
A
#
# COMPACT_ATOMS: atom_id res chain seq x y z
N MET A 1 2.58 29.82 2.44
CA MET A 1 1.79 30.24 1.27
C MET A 1 2.05 29.21 0.20
N HIS A 2 1.10 28.28 0.05
CA HIS A 2 0.93 27.24 -0.96
C HIS A 2 2.15 26.76 -1.77
N ASP A 3 2.66 25.58 -1.43
CA ASP A 3 3.04 24.61 -2.45
C ASP A 3 2.23 23.34 -2.17
N ALA A 4 1.15 23.22 -2.94
CA ALA A 4 0.23 22.08 -2.89
C ALA A 4 0.92 20.88 -3.53
N GLU A 5 0.86 19.74 -2.83
CA GLU A 5 1.04 18.40 -3.38
C GLU A 5 0.43 18.32 -4.77
N ARG A 6 1.27 18.28 -5.81
CA ARG A 6 0.82 17.86 -7.14
C ARG A 6 0.62 16.36 -7.06
N ARG A 7 -0.58 15.94 -6.63
CA ARG A 7 -1.10 14.61 -6.93
C ARG A 7 -1.32 14.57 -8.42
N VAL A 8 -0.39 13.98 -9.18
CA VAL A 8 -0.63 13.64 -10.58
C VAL A 8 -1.63 12.48 -10.56
N PRO A 9 -2.88 12.68 -10.99
CA PRO A 9 -3.83 11.60 -11.03
C PRO A 9 -3.32 10.58 -12.07
N LEU A 10 -3.37 9.28 -11.75
CA LEU A 10 -3.01 8.18 -12.67
C LEU A 10 -3.71 8.26 -14.03
N SER A 11 -4.75 9.10 -14.17
CA SER A 11 -5.38 9.47 -15.43
C SER A 11 -4.46 10.19 -16.43
N GLU A 12 -3.36 10.82 -15.99
CA GLU A 12 -2.39 11.52 -16.85
C GLU A 12 -1.34 10.58 -17.48
N LEU A 13 -1.26 9.32 -17.03
CA LEU A 13 -0.50 8.25 -17.69
C LEU A 13 -1.28 7.74 -18.91
N ALA A 14 -1.51 8.62 -19.87
CA ALA A 14 -2.27 8.32 -21.05
C ALA A 14 -1.37 7.61 -22.08
N SER A 15 -1.73 6.37 -22.43
CA SER A 15 -1.28 5.79 -23.69
C SER A 15 -1.60 6.78 -24.83
N LEU A 16 -0.68 6.95 -25.78
CA LEU A 16 -0.86 7.85 -26.95
C LEU A 16 -2.16 7.55 -27.70
N ALA A 17 -2.60 6.28 -27.70
CA ALA A 17 -3.89 5.89 -28.28
C ALA A 17 -5.08 6.55 -27.57
N MET A 18 -5.02 6.73 -26.24
CA MET A 18 -6.07 7.35 -25.42
C MET A 18 -6.14 8.87 -25.55
N GLU A 19 -5.24 9.49 -26.32
CA GLU A 19 -5.33 10.92 -26.69
C GLU A 19 -6.22 11.14 -27.92
N ALA A 20 -6.52 10.09 -28.68
CA ALA A 20 -7.40 10.20 -29.84
C ALA A 20 -8.84 10.51 -29.39
N LYS A 21 -9.48 11.43 -30.11
CA LYS A 21 -10.83 11.94 -29.81
C LYS A 21 -11.89 10.84 -29.65
N GLU A 22 -11.71 9.72 -30.36
CA GLU A 22 -12.60 8.55 -30.32
C GLU A 22 -12.61 7.86 -28.95
N PHE A 23 -11.52 7.95 -28.18
CA PHE A 23 -11.38 7.31 -26.87
C PHE A 23 -11.58 8.25 -25.69
N ASN A 24 -11.90 9.53 -25.92
CA ASN A 24 -12.12 10.50 -24.83
C ASN A 24 -13.28 10.13 -23.89
N ASN A 25 -14.26 9.36 -24.38
CA ASN A 25 -15.40 8.92 -23.58
C ASN A 25 -15.19 7.55 -22.90
N PHE A 26 -14.04 6.92 -23.11
CA PHE A 26 -13.77 5.60 -22.54
C PHE A 26 -13.43 5.74 -21.06
N VAL A 27 -13.99 4.84 -20.25
CA VAL A 27 -13.61 4.72 -18.84
C VAL A 27 -12.18 4.22 -18.79
N ARG A 28 -11.29 5.01 -18.18
CA ARG A 28 -9.90 4.60 -17.96
C ARG A 28 -9.89 3.55 -16.85
N PRO A 29 -9.34 2.35 -17.09
CA PRO A 29 -9.10 1.39 -16.03
C PRO A 29 -8.24 2.04 -14.96
N ASN A 30 -8.64 1.86 -13.71
CA ASN A 30 -7.91 2.37 -12.58
C ASN A 30 -7.91 1.28 -11.50
N VAL A 31 -6.82 1.24 -10.75
CA VAL A 31 -6.57 0.29 -9.68
C VAL A 31 -6.23 1.09 -8.42
N GLU A 32 -6.71 0.59 -7.30
CA GLU A 32 -6.38 1.14 -6.00
C GLU A 32 -5.25 0.33 -5.37
N LEU A 33 -4.36 1.05 -4.69
CA LEU A 33 -3.16 0.50 -4.10
C LEU A 33 -3.18 0.71 -2.59
N VAL A 34 -2.87 -0.34 -1.85
CA VAL A 34 -2.59 -0.27 -0.42
C VAL A 34 -1.19 -0.82 -0.19
N ALA A 35 -0.34 -0.03 0.46
CA ALA A 35 1.02 -0.42 0.78
C ALA A 35 1.16 -0.71 2.28
N CYS A 36 1.92 -1.75 2.62
CA CYS A 36 2.35 -2.04 3.97
C CYS A 36 3.87 -2.25 3.95
N ILE A 37 4.59 -1.36 4.62
CA ILE A 37 6.05 -1.41 4.72
C ILE A 37 6.41 -2.11 6.03
N VAL A 38 6.99 -3.31 5.91
CA VAL A 38 7.57 -4.04 7.03
C VAL A 38 9.07 -3.76 7.05
N HIS A 39 9.43 -2.73 7.80
CA HIS A 39 10.79 -2.21 7.90
C HIS A 39 11.84 -3.32 8.07
N GLY A 40 12.84 -3.35 7.18
CA GLY A 40 13.92 -4.34 7.19
C GLY A 40 13.57 -5.73 6.66
N HIS A 41 12.32 -5.97 6.25
CA HIS A 41 11.87 -7.29 5.80
C HIS A 41 11.24 -7.29 4.42
N SER A 42 10.20 -6.49 4.20
CA SER A 42 9.43 -6.54 2.94
C SER A 42 8.51 -5.33 2.78
N VAL A 43 8.18 -5.01 1.53
CA VAL A 43 7.05 -4.14 1.19
C VAL A 43 5.96 -4.99 0.54
N VAL A 44 4.74 -4.89 1.07
CA VAL A 44 3.56 -5.52 0.49
C VAL A 44 2.76 -4.44 -0.22
N LEU A 45 2.60 -4.58 -1.54
CA LEU A 45 1.71 -3.74 -2.34
C LEU A 45 0.49 -4.57 -2.74
N ALA A 46 -0.65 -4.30 -2.11
CA ALA A 46 -1.92 -4.90 -2.47
C ALA A 46 -2.59 -4.06 -3.57
N VAL A 47 -2.90 -4.70 -4.70
CA VAL A 47 -3.55 -4.10 -5.86
C VAL A 47 -4.98 -4.61 -5.94
N SER A 48 -5.94 -3.73 -6.17
CA SER A 48 -7.30 -4.16 -6.53
C SER A 48 -7.96 -3.25 -7.53
N GLU A 49 -9.06 -3.74 -8.10
CA GLU A 49 -9.99 -2.95 -8.89
C GLU A 49 -10.70 -1.91 -8.01
N GLN A 50 -11.14 -0.81 -8.62
CA GLN A 50 -11.75 0.35 -7.93
C GLN A 50 -13.03 0.05 -7.13
N TRP A 51 -13.74 -1.02 -7.49
CA TRP A 51 -15.01 -1.38 -6.84
C TRP A 51 -14.81 -2.31 -5.64
N VAL A 52 -13.57 -2.73 -5.37
CA VAL A 52 -13.25 -3.55 -4.19
C VAL A 52 -13.09 -2.62 -2.99
N CYS A 53 -14.01 -2.71 -2.03
CA CYS A 53 -13.96 -1.91 -0.81
C CYS A 53 -12.63 -2.12 -0.06
N LYS A 54 -11.91 -1.01 0.16
CA LYS A 54 -10.78 -0.91 1.10
C LYS A 54 -11.29 -0.50 2.46
N ASP A 55 -11.99 -1.43 3.08
CA ASP A 55 -12.44 -1.26 4.45
C ASP A 55 -11.41 -1.82 5.43
N SER A 56 -11.78 -1.72 6.70
CA SER A 56 -11.02 -2.23 7.82
C SER A 56 -10.61 -3.70 7.71
N SER A 57 -11.38 -4.52 7.00
CA SER A 57 -11.10 -5.95 6.81
C SER A 57 -9.95 -6.13 5.83
N ALA A 58 -9.94 -5.36 4.74
CA ALA A 58 -8.83 -5.39 3.77
C ALA A 58 -7.50 -4.99 4.44
N ILE A 59 -7.50 -3.98 5.31
CA ILE A 59 -6.31 -3.59 6.07
C ILE A 59 -5.88 -4.68 7.06
N ALA A 60 -6.83 -5.29 7.76
CA ALA A 60 -6.56 -6.40 8.67
C ALA A 60 -5.94 -7.61 7.93
N ASP A 61 -6.44 -7.95 6.74
CA ASP A 61 -5.91 -9.04 5.91
C ASP A 61 -4.49 -8.74 5.43
N ILE A 62 -4.23 -7.51 4.96
CA ILE A 62 -2.87 -7.10 4.54
C ILE A 62 -1.91 -7.18 5.72
N LEU A 63 -2.31 -6.70 6.89
CA LEU A 63 -1.49 -6.78 8.10
C LEU A 63 -1.21 -8.23 8.51
N PHE A 64 -2.25 -9.08 8.54
CA PHE A 64 -2.10 -10.49 8.88
C PHE A 64 -1.22 -11.23 7.87
N HIS A 65 -1.39 -10.95 6.58
CA HIS A 65 -0.53 -11.47 5.52
C HIS A 65 0.93 -11.07 5.73
N SER A 66 1.20 -9.77 5.97
CA SER A 66 2.55 -9.26 6.24
C SER A 66 3.22 -9.97 7.42
N LEU A 67 2.50 -10.17 8.53
CA LEU A 67 3.02 -10.92 9.69
C LEU A 67 3.21 -12.42 9.40
N GLY A 68 2.32 -13.01 8.60
CA GLY A 68 2.46 -14.38 8.11
C GLY A 68 3.76 -14.56 7.32
N ARG A 69 4.07 -13.63 6.41
CA ARG A 69 5.31 -13.63 5.62
C ARG A 69 6.56 -13.51 6.48
N LEU A 70 6.54 -12.71 7.55
CA LEU A 70 7.64 -12.68 8.53
C LEU A 70 7.87 -14.05 9.17
N THR A 71 6.79 -14.71 9.58
CA THR A 71 6.85 -16.03 10.22
C THR A 71 7.36 -17.09 9.24
N GLU A 72 6.89 -17.09 7.99
CA GLU A 72 7.38 -17.96 6.92
C GLU A 72 8.87 -17.76 6.63
N ASN A 73 9.36 -16.53 6.77
CA ASN A 73 10.79 -16.19 6.63
C ASN A 73 11.60 -16.46 7.91
N GLY A 74 11.02 -17.14 8.91
CA GLY A 74 11.73 -17.58 10.12
C GLY A 74 11.78 -16.56 11.26
N VAL A 75 11.05 -15.44 11.17
CA VAL A 75 10.96 -14.47 12.26
C VAL A 75 10.00 -15.00 13.34
N ASP A 76 10.51 -15.17 14.56
CA ASP A 76 9.67 -15.55 15.70
C ASP A 76 8.99 -14.33 16.33
N LEU A 77 7.72 -14.14 15.98
CA LEU A 77 6.94 -12.99 16.44
C LEU A 77 6.54 -13.06 17.92
N ARG A 78 6.62 -14.22 18.58
CA ARG A 78 6.10 -14.43 19.95
C ARG A 78 6.79 -13.56 21.01
N HIS A 79 8.01 -13.13 20.72
CA HIS A 79 8.81 -12.24 21.55
C HIS A 79 9.02 -10.87 20.91
N SER A 80 8.40 -10.61 19.76
CA SER A 80 8.50 -9.34 19.05
C SER A 80 7.43 -8.35 19.52
N GLU A 81 7.78 -7.08 19.43
CA GLU A 81 6.84 -5.98 19.56
C GLU A 81 6.45 -5.48 18.16
N ILE A 82 5.17 -5.49 17.86
CA ILE A 82 4.63 -5.00 16.59
C ILE A 82 4.11 -3.59 16.80
N ILE A 83 4.71 -2.62 16.11
CA ILE A 83 4.25 -1.23 16.09
C ILE A 83 3.67 -0.96 14.71
N CYS A 84 2.34 -0.86 14.64
CA CYS A 84 1.63 -0.50 13.42
C CYS A 84 1.46 1.02 13.40
N GLN A 85 2.16 1.69 12.48
CA GLN A 85 1.96 3.10 12.19
C GLN A 85 1.05 3.23 10.98
N ALA A 86 0.05 4.13 11.06
CA ALA A 86 -0.88 4.36 9.96
C ALA A 86 -1.52 5.76 10.07
N ASP A 87 -2.18 6.18 9.00
CA ASP A 87 -3.03 7.36 9.02
C ASP A 87 -4.21 7.21 10.00
N ASN A 88 -4.70 8.35 10.49
CA ASN A 88 -5.85 8.44 11.39
C ASN A 88 -7.22 8.29 10.68
N THR A 89 -7.23 7.69 9.48
CA THR A 89 -8.45 7.42 8.72
C THR A 89 -9.22 6.26 9.34
N SER A 90 -10.34 6.56 10.00
CA SER A 90 -11.13 5.54 10.72
C SER A 90 -11.75 4.48 9.82
N ARG A 91 -11.96 4.76 8.53
CA ARG A 91 -12.50 3.77 7.58
C ARG A 91 -11.54 2.60 7.34
N GLU A 92 -10.24 2.86 7.46
CA GLU A 92 -9.18 1.96 6.98
C GLU A 92 -8.38 1.39 8.14
N SER A 93 -7.74 2.24 8.94
CA SER A 93 -6.70 1.82 9.89
C SER A 93 -7.13 2.02 11.34
N LYS A 94 -7.71 3.19 11.65
CA LYS A 94 -8.16 3.52 13.02
C LYS A 94 -9.57 2.99 13.28
N ASN A 95 -9.69 1.68 13.38
CA ASN A 95 -10.97 1.02 13.64
C ASN A 95 -10.83 -0.19 14.55
N THR A 96 -11.99 -0.67 14.98
CA THR A 96 -12.12 -1.83 15.85
C THR A 96 -11.56 -3.10 15.23
N ALA A 97 -11.64 -3.30 13.90
CA ALA A 97 -11.16 -4.53 13.28
C ALA A 97 -9.64 -4.68 13.42
N VAL A 98 -8.88 -3.63 13.06
CA VAL A 98 -7.42 -3.61 13.18
C VAL A 98 -6.99 -3.73 14.64
N ILE A 99 -7.60 -2.96 15.54
CA ILE A 99 -7.29 -3.02 16.98
C ILE A 99 -7.61 -4.41 17.55
N SER A 100 -8.75 -5.00 17.18
CA SER A 100 -9.15 -6.33 17.64
C SER A 100 -8.23 -7.42 17.11
N LEU A 101 -7.78 -7.31 15.85
CA LEU A 101 -6.79 -8.23 15.28
C LEU A 101 -5.50 -8.20 16.10
N LEU A 102 -4.94 -7.01 16.37
CA LEU A 102 -3.72 -6.86 17.16
C LEU A 102 -3.89 -7.41 18.58
N ALA A 103 -5.02 -7.11 19.23
CA ALA A 103 -5.35 -7.64 20.55
C ALA A 103 -5.48 -9.18 20.54
N ALA A 104 -6.12 -9.75 19.51
CA ALA A 104 -6.27 -11.19 19.36
C ALA A 104 -4.92 -11.89 19.18
N LEU A 105 -3.99 -11.30 18.42
CA LEU A 105 -2.64 -11.84 18.24
C LEU A 105 -1.84 -11.87 19.55
N VAL A 106 -1.94 -10.82 20.37
CA VAL A 106 -1.31 -10.77 21.71
C VAL A 106 -1.96 -11.82 22.62
N ALA A 107 -3.29 -11.86 22.68
CA ALA A 107 -4.03 -12.81 23.52
C ALA A 107 -3.75 -14.27 23.14
N ALA A 108 -3.57 -14.56 21.85
CA ALA A 108 -3.20 -15.87 21.33
C ALA A 108 -1.71 -16.21 21.52
N ARG A 109 -0.92 -15.34 22.15
CA ARG A 109 0.55 -15.47 22.31
C ARG A 109 1.27 -15.67 20.99
N LYS A 110 0.77 -15.04 19.93
CA LYS A 110 1.41 -15.02 18.60
C LYS A 110 2.38 -13.86 18.46
N VAL A 111 2.12 -12.76 19.18
CA VAL A 111 3.02 -11.62 19.28
C VAL A 111 3.25 -11.27 20.76
N GLY A 112 4.43 -10.76 21.10
CA GLY A 112 4.76 -10.39 22.48
C GLY A 112 4.02 -9.14 22.93
N ARG A 113 3.96 -8.13 22.06
CA ARG A 113 3.26 -6.86 22.26
C ARG A 113 2.81 -6.31 20.92
N ALA A 114 1.68 -5.60 20.91
CA ALA A 114 1.22 -4.85 19.75
C ALA A 114 0.82 -3.43 20.14
N GLU A 115 1.16 -2.46 19.30
CA GLU A 115 0.83 -1.05 19.46
C GLU A 115 0.31 -0.51 18.12
N ALA A 116 -0.77 0.26 18.15
CA ALA A 116 -1.29 0.99 16.99
C ALA A 116 -1.06 2.49 17.20
N ARG A 117 -0.33 3.12 16.29
CA ARG A 117 -0.01 4.55 16.29
C ARG A 117 -0.67 5.20 15.08
N PHE A 118 -1.39 6.29 15.34
CA PHE A 118 -2.10 7.02 14.30
C PHE A 118 -1.58 8.45 14.19
N LEU A 119 -1.28 8.88 12.98
CA LEU A 119 -0.73 10.21 12.71
C LEU A 119 -1.77 11.31 12.95
N GLN A 120 -1.33 12.48 13.41
CA GLN A 120 -2.22 13.63 13.57
C GLN A 120 -2.57 14.21 12.19
N SER A 121 -3.77 14.79 12.07
CA SER A 121 -4.18 15.48 10.84
C SER A 121 -3.19 16.59 10.48
N GLY A 122 -2.72 16.62 9.23
CA GLY A 122 -1.71 17.56 8.75
C GLY A 122 -0.26 17.09 8.92
N HIS A 123 -0.05 15.85 9.40
CA HIS A 123 1.26 15.19 9.50
C HIS A 123 1.30 13.87 8.71
N SER A 124 0.77 13.90 7.48
CA SER A 124 0.71 12.76 6.53
C SER A 124 1.99 12.64 5.69
N HIS A 125 3.15 12.87 6.29
CA HIS A 125 4.43 12.68 5.59
C HIS A 125 5.15 11.52 6.27
N GLU A 126 4.85 10.32 5.80
CA GLU A 126 5.45 9.07 6.25
C GLU A 126 6.35 8.47 5.15
N ASP A 127 7.06 7.40 5.49
CA ASP A 127 7.79 6.57 4.54
C ASP A 127 6.86 5.96 3.48
N VAL A 128 5.60 5.67 3.81
CA VAL A 128 4.62 5.16 2.83
C VAL A 128 4.31 6.18 1.72
N ASP A 129 4.30 7.48 2.04
CA ASP A 129 4.08 8.55 1.04
C ASP A 129 5.28 8.66 0.10
N GLY A 130 6.49 8.57 0.66
CA GLY A 130 7.74 8.49 -0.12
C GLY A 130 7.73 7.28 -1.07
N PHE A 131 7.32 6.12 -0.56
CA PHE A 131 7.16 4.91 -1.36
C PHE A 131 6.15 5.09 -2.51
N PHE A 132 4.99 5.69 -2.26
CA PHE A 132 4.03 6.00 -3.32
C PHE A 132 4.56 7.02 -4.34
N GLY A 133 5.43 7.94 -3.93
CA GLY A 133 6.18 8.80 -4.85
C GLY A 133 7.07 8.00 -5.81
N HIS A 134 7.78 6.99 -5.30
CA HIS A 134 8.58 6.08 -6.13
C HIS A 134 7.71 5.23 -7.07
N VAL A 135 6.58 4.70 -6.58
CA VAL A 135 5.60 3.97 -7.40
C VAL A 135 5.12 4.87 -8.54
N THR A 136 4.73 6.11 -8.25
CA THR A 136 4.23 7.06 -9.25
C THR A 136 5.25 7.29 -10.36
N ARG A 137 6.50 7.57 -10.00
CA ARG A 137 7.58 7.75 -10.99
C ARG A 137 7.81 6.50 -11.84
N MET A 138 7.79 5.32 -11.23
CA MET A 138 7.93 4.07 -11.98
C MET A 138 6.79 3.88 -13.00
N LEU A 139 5.57 4.30 -12.66
CA LEU A 139 4.42 4.25 -13.57
C LEU A 139 4.53 5.26 -14.71
N GLU A 140 5.10 6.45 -14.45
CA GLU A 140 5.42 7.43 -15.49
C GLU A 140 6.43 6.90 -16.52
N GLU A 141 7.38 6.08 -16.07
CA GLU A 141 8.34 5.41 -16.96
C GLU A 141 7.71 4.28 -17.79
N HIS A 142 6.51 3.82 -17.43
CA HIS A 142 5.79 2.71 -18.07
C HIS A 142 4.34 3.11 -18.41
N ASN A 143 4.19 3.99 -19.39
CA ASN A 143 2.92 4.61 -19.79
C ASN A 143 1.96 3.73 -20.62
N GLU A 144 2.33 2.49 -20.94
CA GLU A 144 1.49 1.52 -21.67
C GLU A 144 1.02 0.38 -20.75
N LEU A 145 0.28 0.75 -19.72
CA LEU A 145 -0.41 -0.18 -18.83
C LEU A 145 -1.87 -0.33 -19.26
N HIS A 146 -2.27 -1.53 -19.66
CA HIS A 146 -3.60 -1.77 -20.22
C HIS A 146 -4.47 -2.66 -19.32
N LEU A 147 -3.87 -3.58 -18.57
CA LEU A 147 -4.56 -4.54 -17.72
C LEU A 147 -4.16 -4.35 -16.25
N PRO A 148 -5.08 -4.58 -15.29
CA PRO A 148 -4.74 -4.55 -13.86
C PRO A 148 -3.57 -5.46 -13.48
N GLY A 149 -3.43 -6.59 -14.19
CA GLY A 149 -2.34 -7.56 -13.98
C GLY A 149 -0.97 -7.07 -14.42
N ASP A 150 -0.87 -6.03 -15.25
CA ASP A 150 0.40 -5.50 -15.74
C ASP A 150 1.18 -4.81 -14.62
N LEU A 151 0.48 -4.12 -13.72
CA LEU A 151 1.09 -3.37 -12.63
C LEU A 151 1.94 -4.27 -11.70
N PRO A 152 1.43 -5.41 -11.16
CA PRO A 152 2.26 -6.36 -10.41
C PRO A 152 3.48 -6.87 -11.17
N GLN A 153 3.42 -7.03 -12.49
CA GLN A 153 4.55 -7.50 -13.28
C GLN A 153 5.64 -6.45 -13.39
N ILE A 154 5.26 -5.18 -13.60
CA ILE A 154 6.21 -4.06 -13.62
C ILE A 154 6.86 -3.89 -12.25
N CYS A 155 6.07 -3.90 -11.17
CA CYS A 155 6.59 -3.84 -9.80
C CYS A 155 7.65 -4.93 -9.56
N LYS A 156 7.35 -6.18 -9.93
CA LYS A 156 8.31 -7.29 -9.81
C LYS A 156 9.59 -7.02 -10.62
N ARG A 157 9.47 -6.56 -11.87
CA ARG A 157 10.63 -6.31 -12.73
C ARG A 157 11.51 -5.18 -12.19
N SER A 158 10.91 -4.10 -11.70
CA SER A 158 11.60 -2.90 -11.22
C SER A 158 12.26 -3.11 -9.85
N TRP A 159 11.61 -3.83 -8.94
CA TRP A 159 12.09 -3.99 -7.55
C TRP A 159 12.99 -5.19 -7.31
N ILE A 160 13.14 -6.09 -8.29
CA ILE A 160 14.17 -7.16 -8.26
C ILE A 160 15.57 -6.60 -8.55
N SER A 161 15.71 -5.32 -8.95
CA SER A 161 17.01 -4.69 -9.16
C SER A 161 17.79 -4.54 -7.84
N PRO A 162 19.08 -4.93 -7.78
CA PRO A 162 19.91 -4.81 -6.58
C PRO A 162 20.14 -3.35 -6.11
N THR A 163 19.74 -2.36 -6.92
CA THR A 163 19.80 -0.94 -6.58
C THR A 163 18.58 -0.44 -5.82
N TRP A 164 17.50 -1.21 -5.78
CA TRP A 164 16.26 -0.79 -5.13
C TRP A 164 16.34 -1.04 -3.62
N ARG A 165 16.08 0.00 -2.84
CA ARG A 165 15.83 -0.07 -1.39
C ARG A 165 14.54 0.69 -1.11
N PRO A 166 13.59 0.09 -0.39
CA PRO A 166 12.42 0.81 0.08
C PRO A 166 12.80 1.86 1.13
#